data_AF-A0A8J6FBN7-F1
#
_entry.id   AF-A0A8J6FBN7-F1
#
_cell.length_a   1.000
_cell.length_b   1.000
_cell.length_c   1.000
_cell.angle_alpha   90.00
_cell.angle_beta   90.00
_cell.angle_gamma   90.00
#
_symmetry.space_group_name_H-M   'P 1'
#
loop_
_entity.id
_entity.type
_entity.pdbx_description
1 polymer ?
#
loop_
_entity_poly.entity_id
_entity_poly.type
_entity_poly.pdbx_seq_one_letter_code
_entity_poly.pdbx_strand_id
1 'polypeptide(L)'
;MFFCCFAGMFMFYCAHWQTYVSGMLRFGIIDVTEVQIFIIIMHLLAVIGGPDLWQSMIPVLNVQVKLVPAFCTVAGTVFSSVNYFQVIFTGGVGKNGSTIAVAHMTKSEMHLQDTAFIGPALLFFNQYFNSFIDEYIVLWIALVFSLFDLIRYSISVCNQIASHLHIEVFRIKTHATHSNRHYVS
;
A
#
# COMPACT_ATOMS: atom_id res chain seq x y z
N MET A 1 15.16 2.88 -7.76
CA MET A 1 14.56 2.43 -6.49
C MET A 1 13.31 3.23 -6.16
N PHE A 2 13.42 4.53 -5.88
CA PHE A 2 12.26 5.39 -5.55
C PHE A 2 11.11 5.30 -6.58
N PHE A 3 11.41 5.39 -7.87
CA PHE A 3 10.41 5.25 -8.95
C PHE A 3 9.62 3.93 -8.88
N CYS A 4 10.28 2.82 -8.56
CA CYS A 4 9.62 1.51 -8.46
C CYS A 4 8.58 1.49 -7.33
N CYS A 5 8.82 2.22 -6.24
CA CYS A 5 7.87 2.36 -5.14
C CYS A 5 6.60 3.11 -5.59
N PHE A 6 6.73 4.19 -6.37
CA PHE A 6 5.56 4.88 -6.95
C PHE A 6 4.78 3.99 -7.91
N ALA A 7 5.49 3.24 -8.75
CA ALA A 7 4.87 2.31 -9.67
C ALA A 7 4.07 1.21 -8.91
N GLY A 8 4.61 0.72 -7.79
CA GLY A 8 3.91 -0.22 -6.90
C GLY A 8 2.69 0.37 -6.20
N MET A 9 2.79 1.59 -5.67
CA MET A 9 1.67 2.30 -5.05
C MET A 9 0.56 2.60 -6.06
N PHE A 10 0.92 3.07 -7.26
CA PHE A 10 -0.03 3.31 -8.35
C PHE A 10 -0.79 2.04 -8.73
N MET A 11 -0.08 0.93 -8.88
CA MET A 11 -0.69 -0.36 -9.20
C MET A 11 -1.66 -0.82 -8.12
N PHE A 12 -1.29 -0.70 -6.84
CA PHE A 12 -2.17 -1.02 -5.71
C PHE A 12 -3.45 -0.17 -5.74
N TYR A 13 -3.33 1.13 -6.03
CA TYR A 13 -4.48 2.02 -6.16
C TYR A 13 -5.38 1.60 -7.33
N CYS A 14 -4.81 1.25 -8.49
CA CYS A 14 -5.57 0.73 -9.63
C CYS A 14 -6.33 -0.56 -9.29
N ALA A 15 -5.71 -1.48 -8.57
CA ALA A 15 -6.36 -2.73 -8.14
C ALA A 15 -7.50 -2.44 -7.14
N HIS A 16 -7.30 -1.52 -6.20
CA HIS A 16 -8.36 -1.10 -5.27
C HIS A 16 -9.53 -0.46 -6.01
N TRP A 17 -9.24 0.45 -6.95
CA TRP A 17 -10.24 1.08 -7.80
C TRP A 17 -10.99 0.06 -8.67
N GLN A 18 -10.28 -0.93 -9.24
CA GLN A 18 -10.90 -2.02 -9.99
C GLN A 18 -11.86 -2.83 -9.10
N THR A 19 -11.46 -3.13 -7.87
CA THR A 19 -12.30 -3.85 -6.90
C THR A 19 -13.53 -3.02 -6.51
N TYR A 20 -13.36 -1.71 -6.33
CA TYR A 20 -14.45 -0.78 -6.05
C TYR A 20 -15.51 -0.74 -7.16
N VAL A 21 -15.08 -0.73 -8.42
CA VAL A 21 -15.97 -0.64 -9.59
C VAL A 21 -16.66 -1.98 -9.89
N SER A 22 -15.95 -3.09 -9.74
CA SER A 22 -16.43 -4.42 -10.15
C SER A 22 -16.99 -5.28 -9.01
N GLY A 23 -16.79 -4.88 -7.75
CA GLY A 23 -17.22 -5.63 -6.57
C GLY A 23 -16.51 -6.99 -6.38
N MET A 24 -15.54 -7.33 -7.23
CA MET A 24 -14.77 -8.57 -7.17
C MET A 24 -13.29 -8.30 -7.43
N LEU A 25 -12.42 -8.86 -6.61
CA LEU A 25 -10.98 -8.81 -6.82
C LEU A 25 -10.61 -9.88 -7.86
N ARG A 26 -10.08 -9.45 -9.01
CA ARG A 26 -9.72 -10.36 -10.11
C ARG A 26 -8.20 -10.46 -10.18
N PHE A 27 -7.69 -11.66 -9.92
CA PHE A 27 -6.27 -11.90 -9.97
C PHE A 27 -5.78 -12.05 -11.41
N GLY A 28 -4.78 -11.24 -11.79
CA GLY A 28 -4.05 -11.36 -13.05
C GLY A 28 -2.92 -12.39 -12.98
N ILE A 29 -2.32 -12.73 -14.13
CA ILE A 29 -1.09 -13.54 -14.19
C ILE A 29 0.07 -12.77 -13.54
N ILE A 30 0.21 -11.48 -13.89
CA ILE A 30 1.11 -10.53 -13.23
C ILE A 30 0.23 -9.47 -12.56
N ASP A 31 0.25 -9.48 -11.24
CA ASP A 31 -0.64 -8.68 -10.38
C ASP A 31 0.16 -7.94 -9.30
N VAL A 32 -0.52 -7.14 -8.48
CA VAL A 32 0.07 -6.29 -7.43
C VAL A 32 1.04 -7.06 -6.54
N THR A 33 0.69 -8.29 -6.17
CA THR A 33 1.49 -9.13 -5.27
C THR A 33 2.84 -9.50 -5.87
N GLU A 34 2.89 -9.88 -7.15
CA GLU A 34 4.14 -10.23 -7.83
C GLU A 34 5.05 -9.01 -7.96
N VAL A 35 4.49 -7.86 -8.36
CA VAL A 35 5.26 -6.63 -8.48
C VAL A 35 5.74 -6.12 -7.12
N GLN A 36 4.94 -6.24 -6.07
CA GLN A 36 5.36 -5.88 -4.72
C GLN A 36 6.45 -6.81 -4.17
N ILE A 37 6.33 -8.13 -4.36
CA ILE A 37 7.38 -9.08 -3.97
C ILE A 37 8.68 -8.78 -4.72
N PHE A 38 8.60 -8.48 -6.02
CA PHE A 38 9.75 -8.06 -6.80
C PHE A 38 10.40 -6.78 -6.23
N ILE A 39 9.61 -5.75 -5.91
CA ILE A 39 10.09 -4.50 -5.30
C ILE A 39 10.75 -4.77 -3.94
N ILE A 40 10.17 -5.65 -3.10
CA ILE A 40 10.73 -6.00 -1.79
C ILE A 40 12.08 -6.69 -1.95
N ILE A 41 12.18 -7.72 -2.80
CA ILE A 41 13.44 -8.43 -3.08
C ILE A 41 14.50 -7.45 -3.59
N MET A 42 14.11 -6.56 -4.49
CA MET A 42 14.96 -5.49 -5.01
C MET A 42 15.51 -4.56 -3.92
N HIS A 43 14.67 -4.15 -2.96
CA HIS A 43 15.13 -3.32 -1.84
C HIS A 43 16.00 -4.09 -0.85
N LEU A 44 15.74 -5.37 -0.61
CA LEU A 44 16.61 -6.22 0.22
C LEU A 44 18.00 -6.38 -0.42
N LEU A 45 18.06 -6.60 -1.74
CA LEU A 45 19.32 -6.62 -2.49
C LEU A 45 20.05 -5.27 -2.43
N ALA A 46 19.32 -4.16 -2.37
CA ALA A 46 19.93 -2.84 -2.20
C ALA A 46 20.57 -2.64 -0.83
N VAL A 47 19.98 -3.20 0.24
CA VAL A 47 20.56 -3.16 1.58
C VAL A 47 21.85 -4.01 1.64
N ILE A 48 21.87 -5.18 1.01
CA ILE A 48 23.03 -6.09 1.04
C ILE A 48 24.14 -5.60 0.11
N GLY A 49 23.78 -5.16 -1.10
CA GLY A 49 24.73 -4.81 -2.16
C GLY A 49 25.29 -3.38 -2.08
N GLY A 50 24.68 -2.51 -1.28
CA GLY A 50 25.07 -1.11 -1.17
C GLY A 50 24.88 -0.31 -2.47
N PRO A 51 25.16 1.01 -2.45
CA PRO A 51 24.95 1.90 -3.60
C PRO A 51 25.90 1.59 -4.78
N ASP A 52 27.11 1.08 -4.49
CA ASP A 52 28.14 0.83 -5.50
C ASP A 52 27.74 -0.26 -6.50
N LEU A 53 27.02 -1.30 -6.03
CA LEU A 53 26.51 -2.37 -6.89
C LEU A 53 25.53 -1.83 -7.94
N TRP A 54 24.66 -0.89 -7.57
CA TRP A 54 23.65 -0.32 -8.47
C TRP A 54 24.17 0.78 -9.38
N GLN A 55 25.28 1.42 -9.00
CA GLN A 55 26.00 2.42 -9.80
C GLN A 55 27.01 1.78 -10.77
N SER A 56 27.29 0.48 -10.61
CA SER A 56 28.16 -0.24 -11.54
C SER A 56 27.59 -0.25 -12.97
N MET A 57 28.49 -0.20 -13.96
CA MET A 57 28.14 -0.26 -15.37
C MET A 57 28.05 -1.71 -15.82
N ILE A 58 26.96 -2.08 -16.50
CA ILE A 58 26.84 -3.41 -17.10
C ILE A 58 27.75 -3.47 -18.34
N PRO A 59 28.77 -4.34 -18.37
CA PRO A 59 29.78 -4.35 -19.42
C PRO A 59 29.24 -4.70 -20.82
N VAL A 60 28.06 -5.31 -20.93
CA VAL A 60 27.44 -5.70 -22.21
C VAL A 60 26.53 -4.62 -22.79
N LEU A 61 25.89 -3.80 -21.94
CA LEU A 61 24.84 -2.87 -22.35
C LEU A 61 25.22 -1.39 -22.16
N ASN A 62 26.33 -1.09 -21.48
CA ASN A 62 26.76 0.27 -21.11
C ASN A 62 25.67 1.10 -20.41
N VAL A 63 24.79 0.42 -19.68
CA VAL A 63 23.72 1.03 -18.88
C VAL A 63 23.99 0.73 -17.40
N GLN A 64 23.61 1.64 -16.51
CA GLN A 64 23.71 1.44 -15.06
C GLN A 64 22.79 0.32 -14.60
N VAL A 65 23.24 -0.53 -13.67
CA VAL A 65 22.44 -1.67 -13.16
C VAL A 65 21.08 -1.23 -12.62
N LYS A 66 20.97 -0.02 -12.06
CA LYS A 66 19.70 0.54 -11.55
C LYS A 66 18.60 0.74 -12.61
N LEU A 67 18.93 0.79 -13.90
CA LEU A 67 17.96 0.96 -14.99
C LEU A 67 17.24 -0.34 -15.34
N VAL A 68 17.90 -1.49 -15.23
CA VAL A 68 17.30 -2.80 -15.51
C VAL A 68 16.02 -3.06 -14.69
N PRO A 69 16.04 -2.99 -13.36
CA PRO A 69 14.84 -3.20 -12.55
C PRO A 69 13.82 -2.07 -12.73
N ALA A 70 14.24 -0.85 -13.04
CA ALA A 70 13.33 0.24 -13.35
C ALA A 70 12.50 -0.07 -14.61
N PHE A 71 13.15 -0.53 -15.69
CA PHE A 71 12.46 -0.96 -16.90
C PHE A 71 11.54 -2.16 -16.65
N CYS A 72 11.98 -3.16 -15.89
CA CYS A 72 11.13 -4.30 -15.52
C CYS A 72 9.89 -3.87 -14.76
N THR A 73 10.02 -2.96 -13.77
CA THR A 73 8.87 -2.44 -13.03
C THR A 73 7.94 -1.63 -13.93
N VAL A 74 8.46 -0.76 -14.81
CA VAL A 74 7.63 -0.01 -15.76
C VAL A 74 6.84 -0.95 -16.66
N ALA A 75 7.51 -1.95 -17.24
CA ALA A 75 6.87 -2.91 -18.14
C ALA A 75 5.77 -3.70 -17.42
N GLY A 76 6.06 -4.21 -16.22
CA GLY A 76 5.07 -4.90 -15.38
C GLY A 76 3.89 -3.99 -15.04
N THR A 77 4.15 -2.74 -14.64
CA THR A 77 3.10 -1.77 -14.31
C THR A 77 2.23 -1.43 -15.51
N VAL A 78 2.81 -1.18 -16.68
CA VAL A 78 2.03 -0.89 -17.90
C VAL A 78 1.17 -2.09 -18.27
N PHE A 79 1.74 -3.30 -18.27
CA PHE A 79 0.99 -4.53 -18.59
C PHE A 79 -0.20 -4.76 -17.66
N SER A 80 0.02 -4.71 -16.34
CA SER A 80 -1.06 -4.88 -15.36
C SER A 80 -2.09 -3.75 -15.44
N SER A 81 -1.66 -2.51 -15.69
CA SER A 81 -2.56 -1.36 -15.79
C SER A 81 -3.52 -1.46 -16.96
N VAL A 82 -3.09 -1.97 -18.12
CA VAL A 82 -3.98 -2.19 -19.28
C VAL A 82 -5.13 -3.13 -18.89
N ASN A 83 -4.84 -4.21 -18.16
CA ASN A 83 -5.84 -5.15 -17.70
C ASN A 83 -6.80 -4.51 -16.67
N TYR A 84 -6.30 -3.72 -15.71
CA TYR A 84 -7.17 -3.01 -14.77
C TYR A 84 -8.06 -1.99 -15.46
N PHE A 85 -7.52 -1.15 -16.35
CA PHE A 85 -8.30 -0.14 -17.05
C PHE A 85 -9.39 -0.78 -17.91
N GLN A 86 -9.10 -1.88 -18.59
CA GLN A 86 -10.15 -2.63 -19.30
C GLN A 86 -11.29 -3.06 -18.38
N VAL A 87 -11.00 -3.60 -17.20
CA VAL A 87 -12.04 -4.01 -16.23
C VAL A 87 -12.75 -2.79 -15.63
N ILE A 88 -12.05 -1.68 -15.39
CA ILE A 88 -12.65 -0.44 -14.87
C ILE A 88 -13.66 0.13 -15.88
N PHE A 89 -13.29 0.19 -17.16
CA PHE A 89 -14.15 0.76 -18.20
C PHE A 89 -15.25 -0.21 -18.68
N THR A 90 -15.02 -1.52 -18.61
CA THR A 90 -15.92 -2.54 -19.21
C THR A 90 -16.69 -3.36 -18.18
N GLY A 91 -16.14 -3.55 -16.97
CA GLY A 91 -16.70 -4.41 -15.92
C GLY A 91 -17.75 -3.75 -15.03
N GLY A 92 -18.02 -2.46 -15.24
CA GLY A 92 -18.93 -1.64 -14.46
C GLY A 92 -20.41 -1.71 -14.85
N VAL A 93 -20.94 -2.86 -15.26
CA VAL A 93 -22.38 -3.00 -15.52
C VAL A 93 -23.02 -3.82 -14.40
N GLY A 94 -23.63 -3.12 -13.43
CA GLY A 94 -24.52 -3.74 -12.45
C GLY A 94 -25.77 -4.32 -13.10
N LYS A 95 -26.70 -4.86 -12.30
CA LYS A 95 -27.89 -5.60 -12.78
C LYS A 95 -28.77 -4.85 -13.81
N ASN A 96 -28.63 -3.52 -13.90
CA ASN A 96 -29.32 -2.63 -14.84
C ASN A 96 -28.37 -1.84 -15.78
N GLY A 97 -27.09 -2.22 -15.90
CA GLY A 97 -26.08 -1.48 -16.67
C GLY A 97 -25.45 -0.28 -15.94
N SER A 98 -25.79 -0.04 -14.67
CA SER A 98 -25.20 1.02 -13.85
C SER A 98 -23.98 0.51 -13.07
N THR A 99 -22.90 1.28 -13.03
CA THR A 99 -21.68 0.94 -12.30
C THR A 99 -21.95 0.74 -10.81
N ILE A 100 -21.46 -0.36 -10.24
CA ILE A 100 -21.57 -0.67 -8.79
C ILE A 100 -20.94 0.46 -7.97
N ALA A 101 -19.87 1.08 -8.49
CA ALA A 101 -19.28 2.31 -7.96
C ALA A 101 -20.29 3.45 -7.79
N VAL A 102 -21.18 3.71 -8.76
CA VAL A 102 -22.16 4.82 -8.66
C VAL A 102 -23.16 4.56 -7.53
N ALA A 103 -23.58 3.30 -7.35
CA ALA A 103 -24.47 2.90 -6.27
C ALA A 103 -23.79 2.99 -4.88
N HIS A 104 -22.48 2.71 -4.81
CA HIS A 104 -21.70 2.78 -3.57
C HIS A 104 -21.19 4.19 -3.24
N MET A 105 -20.93 5.04 -4.24
CA MET A 105 -20.48 6.44 -4.07
C MET A 105 -21.54 7.30 -3.38
N THR A 106 -22.83 7.01 -3.58
CA THR A 106 -23.90 7.66 -2.80
C THR A 106 -23.95 7.24 -1.33
N LYS A 107 -23.19 6.22 -0.91
CA LYS A 107 -23.33 5.62 0.43
C LYS A 107 -22.03 5.52 1.25
N SER A 108 -20.86 5.71 0.66
CA SER A 108 -19.59 5.69 1.41
C SER A 108 -18.66 6.83 1.01
N GLU A 109 -18.25 7.62 2.00
CA GLU A 109 -17.08 8.49 1.93
C GLU A 109 -15.84 7.61 1.81
N MET A 110 -15.31 7.44 0.59
CA MET A 110 -14.01 6.85 0.41
C MET A 110 -12.98 7.89 0.84
N HIS A 111 -12.36 7.70 2.01
CA HIS A 111 -11.34 8.60 2.53
C HIS A 111 -10.11 8.53 1.60
N LEU A 112 -10.09 9.41 0.58
CA LEU A 112 -9.20 9.35 -0.58
C LEU A 112 -7.74 9.69 -0.24
N GLN A 113 -7.50 10.17 0.98
CA GLN A 113 -6.18 10.55 1.46
C GLN A 113 -5.65 9.46 2.40
N ASP A 114 -4.86 8.57 1.83
CA ASP A 114 -4.16 7.54 2.58
C ASP A 114 -2.87 8.15 3.16
N THR A 115 -2.69 8.06 4.48
CA THR A 115 -1.53 8.60 5.22
C THR A 115 -0.21 8.04 4.68
N ALA A 116 -0.26 6.86 4.04
CA ALA A 116 0.83 6.22 3.33
C ALA A 116 1.52 7.10 2.27
N PHE A 117 0.84 8.10 1.68
CA PHE A 117 1.44 8.97 0.67
C PHE A 117 2.38 10.04 1.22
N ILE A 118 2.36 10.31 2.53
CA ILE A 118 3.15 11.40 3.12
C ILE A 118 4.66 11.12 3.04
N GLY A 119 5.10 9.88 3.29
CA GLY A 119 6.52 9.51 3.23
C GLY A 119 7.15 9.73 1.85
N PRO A 120 6.57 9.16 0.78
CA PRO A 120 7.03 9.40 -0.59
C PRO A 120 6.94 10.87 -1.02
N ALA A 121 5.90 11.60 -0.60
CA ALA A 121 5.75 13.02 -0.91
C ALA A 121 6.86 13.87 -0.28
N LEU A 122 7.25 13.56 0.97
CA LEU A 122 8.34 14.23 1.67
C LEU A 122 9.68 14.06 0.93
N LEU A 123 9.97 12.84 0.48
CA LEU A 123 11.20 12.53 -0.27
C LEU A 123 11.22 13.22 -1.64
N PHE A 124 10.09 13.22 -2.35
CA PHE A 124 9.96 13.90 -3.63
C PHE A 124 10.16 15.42 -3.49
N PHE A 125 9.57 16.02 -2.47
CA PHE A 125 9.73 17.44 -2.17
C PHE A 125 11.19 17.76 -1.86
N ASN A 126 11.88 16.96 -1.03
CA ASN A 126 13.29 17.18 -0.73
C ASN A 126 14.18 17.12 -1.99
N GLN A 127 13.92 16.16 -2.88
CA GLN A 127 14.65 16.02 -4.14
C GLN A 127 14.38 17.19 -5.10
N TYR A 128 13.14 17.71 -5.12
CA TYR A 128 12.76 18.85 -5.96
C TYR A 128 13.50 20.14 -5.57
N PHE A 129 13.76 20.35 -4.29
CA PHE A 129 14.52 21.51 -3.78
C PHE A 129 16.04 21.29 -3.74
N ASN A 130 16.59 20.39 -4.56
CA ASN A 130 18.03 20.05 -4.59
C ASN A 130 18.59 19.63 -3.21
N SER A 131 17.81 18.86 -2.42
CA SER A 131 18.23 18.35 -1.10
C SER A 131 18.60 19.45 -0.11
N PHE A 132 17.68 20.40 0.12
CA PHE A 132 17.84 21.44 1.15
C PHE A 132 18.05 20.84 2.56
N ILE A 133 17.42 19.70 2.83
CA ILE A 133 17.63 18.89 4.04
C ILE A 133 18.42 17.64 3.65
N ASP A 134 19.36 17.24 4.51
CA ASP A 134 20.13 16.01 4.34
C ASP A 134 19.17 14.82 4.11
N GLU A 135 19.35 14.15 2.97
CA GLU A 135 18.51 13.06 2.52
C GLU A 135 18.43 11.93 3.55
N TYR A 136 19.52 11.69 4.30
CA TYR A 136 19.55 10.67 5.35
C TYR A 136 18.55 10.97 6.47
N ILE A 137 18.44 12.24 6.89
CA ILE A 137 17.49 12.66 7.93
C ILE A 137 16.06 12.51 7.43
N VAL A 138 15.79 12.93 6.20
CA VAL A 138 14.46 12.82 5.58
C VAL A 138 14.04 11.36 5.45
N LEU A 139 14.96 10.47 5.07
CA LEU A 139 14.72 9.03 4.97
C LEU A 139 14.33 8.43 6.32
N TRP A 140 15.03 8.80 7.41
CA TRP A 140 14.70 8.36 8.76
C TRP A 140 13.33 8.83 9.23
N ILE A 141 12.99 10.10 8.96
CA ILE A 141 11.67 10.66 9.29
C ILE A 141 10.58 9.90 8.53
N ALA A 142 10.75 9.69 7.22
CA ALA A 142 9.81 8.95 6.39
C ALA A 142 9.66 7.49 6.86
N LEU A 143 10.75 6.85 7.28
CA LEU A 143 10.76 5.48 7.79
C LEU A 143 9.96 5.35 9.10
N VAL A 144 10.23 6.22 10.08
CA VAL A 144 9.54 6.21 11.38
C VAL A 144 8.04 6.49 11.19
N PHE A 145 7.70 7.45 10.34
CA PHE A 145 6.31 7.77 10.01
C PHE A 145 5.59 6.58 9.37
N SER A 146 6.22 5.93 8.38
CA SER A 146 5.65 4.76 7.70
C SER A 146 5.50 3.57 8.65
N LEU A 147 6.44 3.38 9.59
CA LEU A 147 6.35 2.32 10.60
C LEU A 147 5.17 2.56 11.56
N PHE A 148 4.98 3.81 12.01
CA PHE A 148 3.85 4.17 12.85
C PHE A 148 2.52 3.93 12.15
N ASP A 149 2.40 4.34 10.89
CA ASP A 149 1.21 4.14 10.08
C ASP A 149 0.90 2.64 9.89
N LEU A 150 1.92 1.84 9.54
CA LEU A 150 1.81 0.39 9.40
C LEU A 150 1.35 -0.29 10.69
N ILE A 151 1.89 0.12 11.84
CA ILE A 151 1.48 -0.43 13.14
C ILE A 151 0.01 -0.11 13.42
N ARG A 152 -0.40 1.16 13.22
CA ARG A 152 -1.79 1.60 13.42
C ARG A 152 -2.75 0.85 12.50
N TYR A 153 -2.37 0.67 11.24
CA TYR A 153 -3.11 -0.13 10.27
C TYR A 153 -3.24 -1.58 10.73
N SER A 154 -2.14 -2.23 11.12
CA SER A 154 -2.15 -3.64 11.56
C SER A 154 -3.05 -3.85 12.78
N ILE A 155 -3.00 -2.94 13.77
CA ILE A 155 -3.84 -3.01 14.97
C ILE A 155 -5.31 -2.83 14.60
N SER A 156 -5.63 -1.88 13.71
CA SER A 156 -6.99 -1.64 13.26
C SER A 156 -7.57 -2.86 12.56
N VAL A 157 -6.82 -3.47 11.63
CA VAL A 157 -7.24 -4.68 10.90
C VAL A 157 -7.41 -5.86 11.85
N CYS A 158 -6.46 -6.11 12.76
CA CYS A 158 -6.56 -7.16 13.76
C CYS A 158 -7.82 -7.00 14.63
N ASN A 159 -8.12 -5.77 15.06
CA ASN A 159 -9.32 -5.48 15.86
C ASN A 159 -10.61 -5.66 15.05
N GLN A 160 -10.65 -5.24 13.79
CA GLN A 160 -11.80 -5.43 12.91
C GLN A 160 -12.08 -6.92 12.66
N ILE A 161 -11.05 -7.71 12.35
CA ILE A 161 -11.18 -9.17 12.17
C ILE A 161 -11.63 -9.83 13.48
N ALA A 162 -11.02 -9.47 14.61
CA ALA A 162 -11.41 -9.97 15.93
C ALA A 162 -12.88 -9.70 16.24
N SER A 163 -13.36 -8.48 15.96
CA SER A 163 -14.78 -8.12 16.14
C SER A 163 -15.72 -8.86 15.19
N HIS A 164 -15.30 -9.13 13.96
CA HIS A 164 -16.12 -9.83 12.96
C HIS A 164 -16.21 -11.33 13.23
N LEU A 165 -15.14 -11.93 13.75
CA LEU A 165 -15.04 -13.36 14.08
C LEU A 165 -15.46 -13.69 15.52
N HIS A 166 -15.94 -12.70 16.30
CA HIS A 166 -16.30 -12.84 17.72
C HIS A 166 -15.16 -13.37 18.63
N ILE A 167 -13.89 -13.16 18.25
CA ILE A 167 -12.74 -13.51 19.08
C ILE A 167 -12.36 -12.29 19.92
N GLU A 168 -12.57 -12.36 21.24
CA GLU A 168 -12.12 -11.30 22.16
C GLU A 168 -10.59 -11.35 22.31
N VAL A 169 -9.86 -10.66 21.43
CA VAL A 169 -8.41 -10.45 21.57
C VAL A 169 -8.19 -9.50 22.74
N PHE A 170 -7.87 -10.06 23.91
CA PHE A 170 -7.52 -9.35 25.15
C PHE A 170 -8.56 -8.38 25.70
N ARG A 171 -9.77 -8.87 25.99
CA ARG A 171 -10.65 -8.20 26.96
C ARG A 171 -10.52 -8.87 28.33
N ILE A 172 -9.70 -8.30 29.21
CA ILE A 172 -9.74 -8.65 30.64
C ILE A 172 -11.08 -8.14 31.16
N LYS A 173 -12.00 -9.03 31.55
CA LYS A 173 -13.18 -8.65 32.32
C LYS A 173 -12.70 -8.15 33.68
N THR A 174 -12.73 -6.84 33.90
CA THR A 174 -12.64 -6.29 35.26
C THR A 174 -13.88 -6.78 36.00
N HIS A 175 -13.69 -7.68 36.96
CA HIS A 175 -14.78 -8.18 37.82
C HIS A 175 -15.34 -6.99 38.61
N ALA A 176 -16.57 -6.57 38.31
CA ALA A 176 -17.27 -5.61 39.14
C ALA A 176 -17.58 -6.26 40.50
N THR A 177 -16.95 -5.75 41.55
CA THR A 177 -17.18 -6.15 42.94
C THR A 177 -18.63 -5.86 43.31
N HIS A 178 -19.44 -6.92 43.50
CA HIS A 178 -20.82 -6.78 43.93
C HIS A 178 -20.84 -6.32 45.40
N SER A 179 -21.05 -5.02 45.62
CA SER A 179 -21.27 -4.45 46.95
C SER A 179 -22.60 -4.96 47.49
N ASN A 180 -22.51 -5.92 48.41
CA ASN A 180 -23.64 -6.55 49.07
C ASN A 180 -24.21 -5.58 50.11
N ARG A 181 -25.20 -4.76 49.73
CA ARG A 181 -25.92 -3.87 50.65
C ARG A 181 -27.09 -4.64 51.25
N HIS A 182 -26.82 -5.34 52.36
CA HIS A 182 -27.83 -5.95 53.22
C HIS A 182 -28.71 -4.84 53.84
N TYR A 183 -30.01 -4.86 53.53
CA TYR A 183 -31.04 -4.15 54.28
C TYR A 183 -31.25 -4.88 55.61
N VAL A 184 -31.01 -4.18 56.72
CA VAL A 184 -31.44 -4.58 58.06
C VAL A 184 -32.87 -4.07 58.24
N SER A 185 -33.75 -4.95 58.73
CA SER A 185 -35.18 -4.71 58.98
C SER A 185 -35.44 -3.66 60.05
#